data_AF-A0AAP3M1Y8-F1
#
_entry.id   AF-A0AAP3M1Y8-F1
#
_cell.length_a   1.000
_cell.length_b   1.000
_cell.length_c   1.000
_cell.angle_alpha   90.00
_cell.angle_beta   90.00
_cell.angle_gamma   90.00
#
_symmetry.space_group_name_H-M   'P 1'
#
loop_
_entity.id
_entity.type
_entity.pdbx_description
1 polymer ?
#
loop_
_entity_poly.entity_id
_entity_poly.type
_entity_poly.pdbx_seq_one_letter_code
_entity_poly.pdbx_strand_id
1 'polypeptide(L)'
;MSKKGKYEVQRFTCIPVETDDNGQYQLKVDQQGNAKIHIWRTGKHTKGKYQRPGQLMLTENNLMAVIIAAEPMAFKDRHSETPLQRFLTTFVDDAVLQQGLKLLK
;
A
#
# COMPACT_ATOMS: atom_id res chain seq x y z
N MET A 1 32.26 3.87 -6.42
CA MET A 1 31.30 4.11 -7.52
C MET A 1 29.88 3.94 -7.02
N SER A 2 29.13 5.03 -6.81
CA SER A 2 27.69 4.93 -6.48
C SER A 2 26.97 4.28 -7.66
N LYS A 3 26.36 3.10 -7.43
CA LYS A 3 25.65 2.33 -8.46
C LYS A 3 24.46 3.17 -8.95
N LYS A 4 24.66 3.90 -10.05
CA LYS A 4 23.62 4.69 -10.74
C LYS A 4 22.34 3.83 -10.86
N GLY A 5 21.23 4.34 -10.34
CA GLY A 5 19.92 3.72 -10.47
C GLY A 5 19.48 2.77 -9.35
N LYS A 6 20.29 2.57 -8.31
CA LYS A 6 19.83 1.91 -7.08
C LYS A 6 19.01 2.88 -6.21
N TYR A 7 17.97 2.35 -5.59
CA TYR A 7 17.11 3.03 -4.62
C TYR A 7 16.70 2.03 -3.53
N GLU A 8 16.29 2.53 -2.37
CA GLU A 8 15.73 1.71 -1.30
C GLU A 8 14.40 1.11 -1.74
N VAL A 9 14.30 -0.21 -1.61
CA VAL A 9 13.07 -0.94 -1.93
C VAL A 9 12.41 -1.30 -0.61
N GLN A 10 11.18 -0.84 -0.43
CA GLN A 10 10.30 -1.29 0.63
C GLN A 10 9.13 -2.03 0.00
N ARG A 11 8.76 -3.16 0.60
CA ARG A 11 7.58 -3.95 0.29
C ARG A 11 6.46 -3.51 1.23
N PHE A 12 5.25 -3.40 0.70
CA PHE A 12 4.08 -2.97 1.43
C PHE A 12 2.99 -4.02 1.31
N THR A 13 2.47 -4.44 2.45
CA THR A 13 1.23 -5.20 2.51
C THR A 13 0.08 -4.21 2.58
N CYS A 14 -0.82 -4.30 1.63
CA CYS A 14 -1.88 -3.32 1.43
C CYS A 14 -3.22 -4.01 1.19
N ILE A 15 -4.31 -3.28 1.44
CA ILE A 15 -5.67 -3.70 1.13
C ILE A 15 -6.34 -2.59 0.31
N PRO A 16 -6.94 -2.89 -0.86
CA PRO A 16 -7.67 -1.90 -1.63
C PRO A 16 -8.79 -1.26 -0.80
N VAL A 17 -9.04 0.02 -1.02
CA VAL A 17 -10.10 0.76 -0.35
C VAL A 17 -11.07 1.34 -1.37
N GLU A 18 -12.27 1.65 -0.90
CA GLU A 18 -13.29 2.41 -1.59
C GLU A 18 -13.91 3.42 -0.62
N THR A 19 -14.71 4.35 -1.13
CA THR A 19 -15.45 5.30 -0.29
C THR A 19 -16.87 4.79 -0.06
N ASP A 20 -17.36 4.88 1.16
CA ASP A 20 -18.78 4.67 1.47
C ASP A 20 -19.66 5.84 0.97
N ASP A 21 -20.97 5.75 1.19
CA ASP A 21 -21.93 6.80 0.80
C ASP A 21 -21.68 8.15 1.50
N ASN A 22 -20.89 8.18 2.57
CA ASN A 22 -20.50 9.39 3.30
C ASN A 22 -19.13 9.93 2.88
N GLY A 23 -18.47 9.29 1.90
CA GLY A 23 -17.13 9.65 1.46
C GLY A 23 -16.00 9.20 2.39
N GLN A 24 -16.28 8.34 3.37
CA GLN A 24 -15.29 7.77 4.27
C GLN A 24 -14.65 6.53 3.63
N TYR A 25 -13.36 6.33 3.85
CA TYR A 25 -12.68 5.16 3.31
C TYR A 25 -13.06 3.88 4.07
N GLN A 26 -13.37 2.82 3.33
CA GLN A 26 -13.58 1.47 3.86
C GLN A 26 -12.73 0.45 3.10
N LEU A 27 -12.46 -0.71 3.70
CA LEU A 27 -11.78 -1.79 2.99
C LEU A 27 -12.69 -2.30 1.89
N LYS A 28 -12.14 -2.43 0.67
CA LYS A 28 -12.84 -3.04 -0.44
C LYS A 28 -12.94 -4.54 -0.21
N VAL A 29 -14.16 -5.05 -0.21
CA VAL A 29 -14.47 -6.48 -0.04
C VAL A 29 -14.94 -7.10 -1.35
N ASP A 30 -14.77 -8.42 -1.48
CA ASP A 30 -15.35 -9.16 -2.59
C ASP A 30 -16.82 -9.55 -2.33
N GLN A 31 -17.41 -10.31 -3.27
CA GLN A 31 -18.81 -10.76 -3.18
C GLN A 31 -19.12 -11.61 -1.94
N GLN A 32 -18.10 -12.17 -1.29
CA GLN A 32 -18.24 -12.96 -0.07
C GLN A 32 -17.99 -12.11 1.20
N GLY A 33 -17.75 -10.81 1.05
CA GLY A 33 -17.45 -9.90 2.16
C GLY A 33 -15.98 -9.97 2.62
N ASN A 34 -15.09 -10.59 1.83
CA ASN A 34 -13.69 -10.74 2.20
C ASN A 34 -12.82 -9.65 1.58
N ALA A 35 -12.07 -8.93 2.42
CA ALA A 35 -11.03 -8.01 1.96
C ALA A 35 -9.77 -8.80 1.58
N LYS A 36 -9.12 -8.41 0.47
CA LYS A 36 -7.94 -9.10 -0.06
C LYS A 36 -6.66 -8.32 0.19
N ILE A 37 -5.65 -9.05 0.65
CA ILE A 37 -4.29 -8.54 0.78
C ILE A 37 -3.61 -8.56 -0.59
N HIS A 38 -2.92 -7.48 -0.89
CA HIS A 38 -2.09 -7.33 -2.07
C HIS A 38 -0.74 -6.72 -1.65
N ILE A 39 0.28 -7.02 -2.45
CA ILE A 39 1.63 -6.55 -2.21
C ILE A 39 2.03 -5.56 -3.30
N TRP A 40 2.63 -4.44 -2.86
CA TRP A 40 3.33 -3.51 -3.73
C TRP A 40 4.69 -3.18 -3.16
N ARG A 41 5.50 -2.45 -3.93
CA ARG A 41 6.77 -1.92 -3.46
C ARG A 41 7.03 -0.49 -3.93
N THR A 42 8.07 0.13 -3.39
CA THR A 42 8.64 1.34 -4.00
C THR A 42 9.32 1.03 -5.34
N GLY A 43 9.21 1.97 -6.26
CA GLY A 43 9.90 2.02 -7.54
C GLY A 43 10.72 3.31 -7.68
N LYS A 44 11.56 3.37 -8.72
CA LYS A 44 12.41 4.53 -9.02
C LYS A 44 11.61 5.84 -9.17
N HIS A 45 10.37 5.73 -9.64
CA HIS A 45 9.48 6.86 -9.93
C HIS A 45 8.33 6.99 -8.93
N THR A 46 8.34 6.20 -7.85
CA THR A 46 7.35 6.32 -6.78
C THR A 46 7.46 7.71 -6.14
N LYS A 47 6.33 8.42 -6.05
CA LYS A 47 6.28 9.77 -5.48
C LYS A 47 5.85 9.73 -4.01
N GLY A 48 6.31 10.71 -3.23
CA GLY A 48 5.99 10.82 -1.80
C GLY A 48 6.82 9.87 -0.94
N LYS A 49 6.50 9.81 0.35
CA LYS A 49 7.17 8.95 1.33
C LYS A 49 6.14 8.21 2.18
N TYR A 50 6.47 6.96 2.50
CA TYR A 50 5.76 6.22 3.54
C TYR A 50 6.02 6.86 4.91
N GLN A 51 4.99 6.90 5.75
CA GLN A 51 5.02 7.46 7.10
C GLN A 51 4.70 6.40 8.15
N ARG A 52 3.54 5.74 8.06
CA ARG A 52 3.07 4.74 9.03
C ARG A 52 1.88 3.93 8.49
N PRO A 53 1.51 2.80 9.13
CA PRO A 53 0.30 2.07 8.77
C PRO A 53 -0.95 2.96 8.83
N GLY A 54 -1.91 2.67 7.95
CA GLY A 54 -3.11 3.48 7.73
C GLY A 54 -2.95 4.51 6.62
N GLN A 55 -1.72 4.78 6.16
CA GLN A 55 -1.49 5.68 5.03
C GLN A 55 -2.03 5.09 3.72
N LEU A 56 -2.66 5.93 2.91
CA LEU A 56 -3.13 5.55 1.59
C LEU A 56 -2.03 5.66 0.53
N MET A 57 -2.09 4.80 -0.47
CA MET A 57 -1.25 4.85 -1.66
C MET A 57 -2.09 4.66 -2.93
N LEU A 58 -1.54 5.09 -4.06
CA LEU A 58 -2.09 4.83 -5.38
C LEU A 58 -1.17 3.90 -6.16
N THR A 59 -1.78 2.93 -6.83
CA THR A 59 -1.13 2.07 -7.81
C THR A 59 -1.00 2.78 -9.17
N GLU A 60 -0.32 2.13 -10.12
CA GLU A 60 -0.19 2.65 -11.49
C GLU A 60 -1.54 2.70 -12.24
N ASN A 61 -2.52 1.88 -11.86
CA ASN A 61 -3.86 1.86 -12.44
C ASN A 61 -4.91 2.66 -11.62
N ASN A 62 -4.45 3.64 -10.82
CA ASN A 62 -5.29 4.51 -9.97
C ASN A 62 -6.13 3.77 -8.92
N LEU A 63 -5.79 2.52 -8.58
CA LEU A 63 -6.38 1.83 -7.43
C LEU A 63 -5.81 2.42 -6.16
N MET A 64 -6.69 2.78 -5.23
CA MET A 64 -6.31 3.23 -3.90
C MET A 64 -6.26 2.05 -2.94
N ALA A 65 -5.22 1.99 -2.11
CA ALA A 65 -5.10 0.97 -1.08
C ALA A 65 -4.51 1.57 0.20
N VAL A 66 -4.91 1.00 1.34
CA VAL A 66 -4.32 1.31 2.64
C VAL A 66 -3.12 0.41 2.88
N ILE A 67 -2.03 1.00 3.38
CA ILE A 67 -0.83 0.27 3.81
C ILE A 67 -1.04 -0.22 5.24
N ILE A 68 -0.90 -1.53 5.47
CA ILE A 68 -1.05 -2.15 6.80
C ILE A 68 0.26 -2.70 7.36
N ALA A 69 1.25 -2.98 6.49
CA ALA A 69 2.61 -3.32 6.90
C ALA A 69 3.63 -2.83 5.87
N ALA A 70 4.86 -2.59 6.32
CA ALA A 70 5.98 -2.18 5.48
C ALA A 70 7.26 -2.90 5.92
N GLU A 71 8.00 -3.45 4.98
CA GLU A 71 9.21 -4.24 5.23
C GLU A 71 10.32 -3.87 4.23
N PRO A 72 11.59 -3.85 4.65
CA PRO A 72 12.69 -3.66 3.72
C PRO A 72 12.79 -4.83 2.73
N MET A 73 13.08 -4.53 1.48
CA MET A 73 13.28 -5.52 0.41
C MET A 73 14.65 -5.30 -0.24
N ALA A 74 15.35 -6.40 -0.53
CA ALA A 74 16.60 -6.31 -1.26
C ALA A 74 16.36 -5.85 -2.71
N PHE A 75 17.18 -4.91 -3.20
CA PHE A 75 17.02 -4.35 -4.55
C PHE A 75 17.03 -5.38 -5.69
N LYS A 76 17.71 -6.52 -5.50
CA LYS A 76 17.75 -7.61 -6.49
C LYS A 76 16.38 -8.27 -6.67
N ASP A 77 15.56 -8.30 -5.61
CA ASP A 77 14.28 -9.00 -5.57
C ASP A 77 13.11 -8.09 -5.99
N ARG A 78 13.38 -6.82 -6.31
CA ARG A 78 12.36 -5.82 -6.67
C ARG A 78 11.43 -6.29 -7.80
N HIS A 79 11.89 -7.11 -8.73
CA HIS A 79 11.06 -7.54 -9.86
C HIS A 79 10.00 -8.58 -9.47
N SER A 80 10.01 -9.08 -8.23
CA SER A 80 8.98 -9.99 -7.70
C SER A 80 7.65 -9.29 -7.43
N GLU A 81 7.64 -7.96 -7.21
CA GLU A 81 6.44 -7.21 -6.84
C GLU A 81 6.24 -5.97 -7.72
N THR A 82 4.98 -5.61 -7.89
CA THR A 82 4.56 -4.44 -8.69
C THR A 82 4.91 -3.14 -7.94
N PRO A 83 5.47 -2.11 -8.62
CA PRO A 83 5.69 -0.81 -8.01
C PRO A 83 4.38 -0.06 -7.77
N LEU A 84 4.30 0.72 -6.69
CA LEU A 84 3.24 1.69 -6.48
C LEU A 84 3.58 3.04 -7.13
N GLN A 85 2.57 3.80 -7.50
CA GLN A 85 2.73 5.10 -8.17
C GLN A 85 3.11 6.20 -7.17
N ARG A 86 2.35 6.34 -6.07
CA ARG A 86 2.63 7.34 -5.04
C ARG A 86 2.04 7.02 -3.68
N PHE A 87 2.69 7.54 -2.64
CA PHE A 87 2.10 7.67 -1.31
C PHE A 87 1.22 8.92 -1.25
N LEU A 88 0.07 8.82 -0.59
CA LEU A 88 -0.81 9.94 -0.28
C LEU A 88 -0.49 10.47 1.12
N THR A 89 -0.89 11.71 1.39
CA THR A 89 -0.83 12.30 2.73
C THR A 89 -2.05 11.98 3.59
N THR A 90 -3.02 11.28 3.00
CA THR A 90 -4.28 10.88 3.63
C THR A 90 -4.13 9.50 4.29
N PHE A 91 -4.86 9.32 5.39
CA PHE A 91 -4.91 8.10 6.17
C PHE A 91 -6.36 7.64 6.28
N VAL A 92 -6.57 6.34 6.45
CA VAL A 92 -7.86 5.80 6.88
C VAL A 92 -8.06 6.03 8.37
N ASP A 93 -9.32 5.96 8.82
CA ASP A 93 -9.64 5.99 10.24
C ASP A 93 -9.11 4.76 10.98
N ASP A 94 -8.91 4.90 12.30
CA ASP A 94 -8.33 3.84 13.12
C ASP A 94 -9.15 2.54 13.07
N ALA A 95 -10.48 2.63 12.99
CA ALA A 95 -11.35 1.45 12.90
C ALA A 95 -11.04 0.60 11.65
N VAL A 96 -10.83 1.26 10.49
CA VAL A 96 -10.51 0.62 9.21
C VAL A 96 -9.11 0.03 9.25
N LEU A 97 -8.14 0.75 9.83
CA LEU A 97 -6.79 0.24 10.04
C LEU A 97 -6.80 -1.02 10.92
N GLN A 98 -7.53 -1.00 12.04
CA GLN A 98 -7.64 -2.17 12.92
C GLN A 98 -8.32 -3.36 12.23
N GLN A 99 -9.28 -3.14 11.33
CA GLN A 99 -9.85 -4.19 10.50
C GLN A 99 -8.80 -4.82 9.58
N GLY A 100 -7.99 -3.99 8.91
CA GLY A 100 -6.93 -4.47 8.02
C GLY A 100 -5.84 -5.24 8.76
N LEU A 101 -5.41 -4.76 9.93
CA LEU A 101 -4.39 -5.42 10.74
C LEU A 101 -4.81 -6.81 11.23
N LYS A 102 -6.12 -7.06 11.43
CA LYS A 102 -6.63 -8.38 11.81
C LYS A 102 -6.41 -9.45 10.72
N LEU A 103 -6.25 -9.04 9.46
CA LEU A 103 -6.03 -9.94 8.32
C LEU A 103 -4.57 -10.38 8.17
N LEU A 104 -3.65 -9.80 8.95
CA LEU A 104 -2.24 -10.22 8.99
C LEU A 104 -1.99 -11.43 9.92
N LYS A 105 -3.03 -11.90 10.63
CA LYS A 105 -2.93 -12.98 11.61
C LYS A 105 -3.04 -14.36 10.98
#